data_AF-X0ZBA7-F1
#
_entry.id   AF-X0ZBA7-F1
#
_cell.length_a   1.000
_cell.length_b   1.000
_cell.length_c   1.000
_cell.angle_alpha   90.00
_cell.angle_beta   90.00
_cell.angle_gamma   90.00
#
_symmetry.space_group_name_H-M   'P 1'
#
loop_
_entity.id
_entity.type
_entity.pdbx_description
1 polymer ?
#
loop_
_entity_poly.entity_id
_entity_poly.type
_entity_poly.pdbx_seq_one_letter_code
_entity_poly.pdbx_strand_id
1 'polypeptide(L)'
;FRFLELDLIHFIASDAHNARSLVPRISEAVMRVEAEVGGKKARALVVDNPKAVLEDRELPFFSEPVNPDEKKKKLSLKIPFVK
;
A
#
# COMPACT_ATOMS: atom_id res chain seq x y z
N PHE A 1 -2.16 7.30 1.37
CA PHE A 1 -2.57 6.17 2.23
C PHE A 1 -1.41 5.65 3.08
N ARG A 2 -1.32 5.98 4.39
CA ARG A 2 -0.06 5.84 5.16
C ARG A 2 0.61 4.45 5.14
N PHE A 3 -0.10 3.36 5.34
CA PHE A 3 0.53 2.03 5.32
C PHE A 3 0.91 1.55 3.91
N LEU A 4 0.16 1.96 2.88
CA LEU A 4 0.51 1.71 1.48
C LEU A 4 1.75 2.52 1.07
N GLU A 5 1.83 3.76 1.53
CA GLU A 5 2.95 4.67 1.31
C GLU A 5 4.25 4.27 2.01
N LEU A 6 4.14 3.43 3.04
CA LEU A 6 5.25 2.93 3.85
C LEU A 6 5.62 1.49 3.51
N ASP A 7 5.01 0.91 2.48
CA ASP A 7 5.30 -0.45 2.01
C ASP A 7 5.06 -1.52 3.09
N LEU A 8 4.03 -1.32 3.93
CA LEU A 8 3.68 -2.22 5.04
C LEU A 8 2.53 -3.19 4.71
N ILE A 9 1.93 -3.07 3.53
CA ILE A 9 0.77 -3.87 3.12
C ILE A 9 1.22 -4.94 2.13
N HIS A 10 0.88 -6.19 2.41
CA HIS A 10 1.20 -7.35 1.56
C HIS A 10 -0.02 -7.86 0.79
N PHE A 11 -1.21 -7.65 1.33
CA PHE A 11 -2.49 -8.10 0.79
C PHE A 11 -3.57 -7.04 1.00
N ILE A 12 -4.52 -6.97 0.08
CA ILE A 12 -5.78 -6.24 0.25
C ILE A 12 -6.91 -7.22 -0.07
N ALA A 13 -7.84 -7.37 0.86
CA ALA A 13 -9.01 -8.24 0.74
C ALA A 13 -10.28 -7.47 1.15
N SER A 14 -11.45 -8.02 0.83
CA SER A 14 -12.73 -7.35 1.08
C SER A 14 -13.21 -7.39 2.53
N ASP A 15 -12.80 -8.41 3.29
CA ASP A 15 -13.39 -8.79 4.58
C ASP A 15 -14.94 -8.84 4.54
N ALA A 16 -15.47 -9.23 3.37
CA ALA A 16 -16.89 -9.23 3.13
C ALA A 16 -17.56 -10.44 3.79
N HIS A 17 -18.72 -10.20 4.41
CA HIS A 17 -19.50 -11.24 5.08
C HIS A 17 -20.92 -11.37 4.49
N ASN A 18 -21.45 -10.33 3.84
CA ASN A 18 -22.81 -10.37 3.26
C ASN A 18 -23.02 -9.28 2.20
N ALA A 19 -24.11 -9.39 1.43
CA ALA A 19 -24.43 -8.47 0.34
C ALA A 19 -25.08 -7.12 0.77
N ARG A 20 -25.17 -6.82 2.08
CA ARG A 20 -25.88 -5.63 2.58
C ARG A 20 -25.01 -4.72 3.46
N SER A 21 -24.57 -5.20 4.62
CA SER A 21 -23.79 -4.43 5.60
C SER A 21 -22.29 -4.61 5.43
N LEU A 22 -21.83 -5.78 4.99
CA LEU A 22 -20.41 -6.12 4.84
C LEU A 22 -20.12 -6.56 3.40
N VAL A 23 -20.41 -5.66 2.45
CA VAL A 23 -20.30 -5.87 1.01
C VAL A 23 -18.86 -5.84 0.51
N PRO A 24 -18.51 -6.65 -0.50
CA PRO A 24 -17.19 -6.56 -1.11
C PRO A 24 -17.04 -5.27 -1.90
N ARG A 25 -16.11 -4.40 -1.47
CA ARG A 25 -15.78 -3.13 -2.15
C ARG A 25 -14.40 -3.16 -2.81
N ILE A 26 -13.92 -4.35 -3.15
CA ILE A 26 -12.53 -4.55 -3.57
C ILE A 26 -12.20 -3.84 -4.89
N SER A 27 -13.13 -3.76 -5.84
CA SER A 27 -12.90 -3.05 -7.11
C SER A 27 -12.67 -1.55 -6.91
N GLU A 28 -13.44 -0.91 -6.02
CA GLU A 28 -13.23 0.50 -5.66
C GLU A 28 -11.90 0.70 -4.94
N ALA A 29 -11.57 -0.20 -4.01
CA ALA A 29 -10.30 -0.17 -3.30
C ALA A 29 -9.11 -0.29 -4.26
N VAL A 30 -9.17 -1.21 -5.24
CA VAL A 30 -8.12 -1.39 -6.27
C VAL A 30 -7.90 -0.11 -7.04
N MET A 31 -8.96 0.55 -7.54
CA MET A 31 -8.81 1.82 -8.27
C MET A 31 -8.08 2.90 -7.45
N ARG A 32 -8.37 2.99 -6.15
CA ARG A 32 -7.68 3.96 -5.27
C ARG A 32 -6.23 3.58 -4.99
N VAL A 33 -5.95 2.29 -4.84
CA VAL A 33 -4.59 1.77 -4.66
C VAL A 33 -3.77 1.99 -5.92
N GLU A 34 -4.33 1.73 -7.11
CA GLU A 34 -3.69 1.99 -8.40
C GLU A 34 -3.30 3.47 -8.56
N ALA A 35 -4.17 4.39 -8.16
CA ALA A 35 -3.89 5.83 -8.19
C ALA A 35 -2.75 6.23 -7.22
N GLU A 36 -2.60 5.54 -6.09
CA GLU A 36 -1.59 5.86 -5.06
C GLU A 36 -0.22 5.23 -5.36
N VAL A 37 -0.19 3.95 -5.74
CA VAL A 37 1.06 3.15 -5.81
C VAL A 37 1.33 2.54 -7.19
N GLY A 38 0.46 2.80 -8.17
CA GLY A 38 0.57 2.31 -9.55
C GLY A 38 -0.01 0.90 -9.76
N GLY A 39 -0.37 0.62 -11.01
CA GLY A 39 -1.08 -0.62 -11.42
C GLY A 39 -0.35 -1.92 -11.08
N LYS A 40 0.98 -1.96 -11.29
CA LYS A 40 1.77 -3.17 -11.00
C LYS A 40 1.72 -3.54 -9.52
N LYS A 41 1.89 -2.57 -8.62
CA LYS A 41 1.87 -2.79 -7.18
C LYS A 41 0.47 -3.10 -6.68
N ALA A 42 -0.55 -2.37 -7.17
CA ALA A 42 -1.94 -2.68 -6.85
C ALA A 42 -2.32 -4.12 -7.21
N ARG A 43 -1.98 -4.56 -8.44
CA ARG A 43 -2.19 -5.95 -8.89
C ARG A 43 -1.48 -6.94 -7.98
N ALA A 44 -0.25 -6.65 -7.58
CA ALA A 44 0.48 -7.54 -6.71
C ALA A 44 -0.21 -7.73 -5.35
N LEU A 45 -0.71 -6.65 -4.75
CA LEU A 45 -1.39 -6.67 -3.44
C LEU A 45 -2.77 -7.37 -3.47
N VAL A 46 -3.46 -7.41 -4.62
CA VAL A 46 -4.84 -7.93 -4.73
C VAL A 46 -4.97 -9.24 -5.51
N VAL A 47 -3.97 -9.59 -6.34
CA VAL A 47 -3.99 -10.78 -7.20
C VAL A 47 -2.76 -11.64 -6.98
N ASP A 48 -1.56 -11.10 -7.24
CA ASP A 48 -0.38 -11.95 -7.39
C ASP A 48 0.10 -12.52 -6.04
N ASN A 49 0.09 -11.73 -4.96
CA ASN A 49 0.40 -12.20 -3.61
C ASN A 49 -0.67 -13.17 -3.08
N PRO A 50 -1.99 -12.85 -3.10
CA PRO A 50 -3.02 -13.82 -2.70
C PRO A 50 -2.93 -15.15 -3.46
N LYS A 51 -2.68 -15.10 -4.78
CA LYS A 51 -2.50 -16.31 -5.59
C LYS A 51 -1.30 -17.14 -5.13
N ALA A 52 -0.18 -16.49 -4.78
CA ALA A 52 0.99 -17.16 -4.24
C ALA A 52 0.71 -17.91 -2.93
N VAL A 53 -0.10 -17.34 -2.04
CA VAL A 53 -0.54 -18.01 -0.81
C VAL A 53 -1.35 -19.26 -1.11
N LEU A 54 -2.26 -19.20 -2.08
CA LEU A 54 -3.09 -20.36 -2.48
C LEU A 54 -2.26 -21.47 -3.13
N GLU A 55 -1.14 -21.12 -3.75
CA GLU A 55 -0.23 -22.04 -4.45
C GLU A 55 0.93 -22.53 -3.56
N ASP A 56 0.95 -22.19 -2.26
CA ASP A 56 2.02 -22.51 -1.30
C ASP A 56 3.42 -22.13 -1.81
N ARG A 57 3.53 -20.92 -2.37
CA ARG A 57 4.77 -20.37 -2.94
C ARG A 57 5.13 -19.04 -2.28
N GLU A 58 6.39 -18.66 -2.45
CA GLU A 58 6.89 -17.36 -2.01
C GLU A 58 6.14 -16.20 -2.68
N LEU A 59 5.97 -15.10 -1.93
CA LEU A 59 5.27 -13.92 -2.42
C LEU A 59 6.07 -13.24 -3.54
N PRO A 60 5.47 -13.04 -4.73
CA PRO A 60 6.16 -12.41 -5.86
C PRO A 60 6.45 -10.92 -5.64
N PHE A 61 5.70 -10.27 -4.74
CA PHE A 61 5.91 -8.88 -4.39
C PHE A 61 6.12 -8.74 -2.88
N PHE A 62 7.36 -8.41 -2.53
CA PHE A 62 7.82 -8.17 -1.17
C PHE A 62 8.74 -6.94 -1.21
N SER A 63 8.20 -5.77 -0.87
CA SER A 63 8.94 -4.51 -0.82
C SER A 63 9.45 -4.26 0.58
N GLU A 64 10.68 -3.75 0.69
CA GLU A 64 11.22 -3.29 1.97
C GLU A 64 10.37 -2.14 2.53
N PRO A 65 10.08 -2.14 3.85
CA PRO A 65 9.32 -1.07 4.48
C PRO A 65 10.07 0.26 4.39
N VAL A 66 9.34 1.34 4.15
CA VAL A 66 9.91 2.69 4.11
C VAL A 66 9.94 3.28 5.52
N ASN A 67 11.08 3.80 5.94
CA ASN A 67 11.18 4.50 7.22
C ASN A 67 10.36 5.82 7.17
N PRO A 68 9.37 6.01 8.06
CA PRO A 68 8.54 7.21 8.05
C PRO A 68 9.32 8.50 8.34
N ASP A 69 10.47 8.44 9.00
CA ASP A 69 11.30 9.61 9.30
C ASP A 69 12.15 10.04 8.10
N GLU A 70 12.44 9.14 7.16
CA GLU A 70 13.14 9.48 5.91
C GLU A 70 12.28 10.32 4.96
N LYS A 71 10.94 10.13 5.01
CA LYS A 71 9.98 10.96 4.27
C LYS A 71 9.83 12.37 4.83
N LYS A 72 10.18 12.62 6.10
CA LYS A 72 10.21 13.97 6.69
C LYS A 72 11.46 14.71 6.21
N LYS A 73 11.56 15.03 4.92
CA LYS A 73 12.70 15.84 4.44
C LYS A 73 12.71 17.20 5.14
N LYS A 74 13.82 17.40 5.88
CA LYS A 74 14.35 18.61 6.50
C LYS A 74 13.97 19.91 5.78
N LEU A 75 12.96 20.63 6.27
CA LEU A 75 12.91 22.09 6.11
C LEU A 75 13.92 22.72 7.08
N SER A 76 15.21 22.47 6.87
CA SER A 76 16.25 23.29 7.50
C SER A 76 16.44 24.53 6.64
N LEU A 77 15.50 25.48 6.70
CA LEU A 77 15.78 26.85 6.30
C LEU A 77 16.82 27.38 7.30
N LYS A 78 18.09 27.38 6.89
CA LYS A 78 19.11 28.16 7.59
C LYS A 78 18.78 29.62 7.33
N ILE A 79 18.03 30.25 8.24
CA ILE A 79 17.85 31.71 8.22
C ILE A 79 19.23 32.30 8.53
N PRO A 80 19.89 32.97 7.57
CA PRO A 80 21.13 33.65 7.88
C PRO A 80 20.79 34.75 8.88
N PHE A 81 21.39 34.66 10.05
CA PHE A 81 21.28 35.64 11.12
C PHE A 81 21.55 37.03 10.54
N VAL A 82 20.53 37.90 10.57
CA VAL A 82 20.65 39.32 10.26
C VAL A 82 21.60 39.90 11.30
N LYS A 83 22.77 40.36 10.87
CA LYS A 83 23.64 41.22 11.68
C LYS A 83 23.08 42.63 11.75
#